data_AF-A0A9E5ICP5-F1
#
_entry.id   AF-A0A9E5ICP5-F1
#
_cell.length_a   1.000
_cell.length_b   1.000
_cell.length_c   1.000
_cell.angle_alpha   90.00
_cell.angle_beta   90.00
_cell.angle_gamma   90.00
#
_symmetry.space_group_name_H-M   'P 1'
#
loop_
_entity.id
_entity.type
_entity.pdbx_description
1 polymer ?
#
loop_
_entity_poly.entity_id
_entity_poly.type
_entity_poly.pdbx_seq_one_letter_code
_entity_poly.pdbx_strand_id
1 'polypeptide(L)'
;FGTAAAGSTVDWANTFWDSAQSWTFLTVAGSTTGFSDLSLLNSTFLDASGNSLAAARAGASFSLAQSGNNIMVSYVPEPGSASLLLFGLASLALARASARRTNPV
;
A
#
# COMPACT_ATOMS: atom_id res chain seq x y z
N PHE A 1 18.37 -15.73 -25.89
CA PHE A 1 18.85 -15.14 -24.64
C PHE A 1 17.68 -14.42 -23.99
N GLY A 2 17.13 -14.98 -22.91
CA GLY A 2 15.88 -14.51 -22.28
C GLY A 2 16.11 -13.24 -21.45
N THR A 3 15.17 -12.30 -21.57
CA THR A 3 15.14 -11.04 -20.85
C THR A 3 14.85 -11.30 -19.37
N ALA A 4 15.89 -11.42 -18.55
CA ALA A 4 15.74 -11.29 -17.10
C ALA A 4 15.24 -9.87 -16.82
N ALA A 5 13.97 -9.74 -16.45
CA ALA A 5 13.45 -8.46 -16.01
C ALA A 5 14.15 -8.08 -14.69
N ALA A 6 14.92 -7.00 -14.75
CA ALA A 6 15.33 -6.11 -13.66
C ALA A 6 16.08 -6.65 -12.42
N GLY A 7 16.49 -7.93 -12.35
CA GLY A 7 17.31 -8.44 -11.24
C GLY A 7 16.62 -8.43 -9.86
N SER A 8 15.32 -8.17 -9.82
CA SER A 8 14.48 -8.23 -8.63
C SER A 8 14.04 -9.67 -8.39
N THR A 9 14.04 -10.12 -7.13
CA THR A 9 13.44 -11.41 -6.73
C THR A 9 12.00 -11.26 -6.25
N VAL A 10 11.47 -10.04 -6.29
CA VAL A 10 10.12 -9.73 -5.82
C VAL A 10 9.10 -10.27 -6.82
N ASP A 11 8.01 -10.82 -6.31
CA ASP A 11 6.81 -11.16 -7.06
C ASP A 11 5.62 -10.49 -6.36
N TRP A 12 4.98 -9.51 -7.03
CA TRP A 12 3.85 -8.78 -6.45
C TRP A 12 2.58 -9.63 -6.35
N ALA A 13 2.46 -10.70 -7.16
CA ALA A 13 1.31 -11.61 -7.13
C ALA A 13 1.36 -12.57 -5.91
N ASN A 14 2.49 -12.62 -5.21
CA ASN A 14 2.62 -13.45 -4.01
C ASN A 14 1.70 -12.96 -2.88
N THR A 15 1.05 -13.91 -2.18
CA THR A 15 0.13 -13.63 -1.05
C THR A 15 0.82 -12.99 0.16
N PHE A 16 2.15 -13.04 0.22
CA PHE A 16 2.95 -12.31 1.20
C PHE A 16 2.58 -10.82 1.28
N TRP A 17 2.22 -10.22 0.14
CA TRP A 17 1.87 -8.81 0.00
C TRP A 17 0.41 -8.47 0.32
N ASP A 18 -0.39 -9.43 0.79
CA ASP A 18 -1.78 -9.21 1.22
C ASP A 18 -1.88 -8.56 2.59
N SER A 19 -0.79 -8.57 3.36
CA SER A 19 -0.71 -8.00 4.71
C SER A 19 0.21 -6.79 4.74
N ALA A 20 -0.06 -5.89 5.68
CA ALA A 20 0.87 -4.80 5.99
C ALA A 20 2.19 -5.38 6.51
N GLN A 21 3.29 -4.78 6.07
CA GLN A 21 4.63 -5.22 6.44
C GLN A 21 5.47 -4.00 6.82
N SER A 22 6.48 -4.22 7.65
CA SER A 22 7.44 -3.18 7.98
C SER A 22 8.80 -3.79 8.22
N TRP A 23 9.83 -3.15 7.69
CA TRP A 23 11.22 -3.61 7.79
C TRP A 23 12.11 -2.47 8.24
N THR A 24 13.06 -2.77 9.13
CA THR A 24 14.11 -1.83 9.48
C THR A 24 15.06 -1.68 8.30
N PHE A 25 15.15 -0.46 7.76
CA PHE A 25 16.08 -0.12 6.70
C PHE A 25 17.43 0.33 7.27
N LEU A 26 17.40 1.17 8.30
CA LEU A 26 18.60 1.65 8.97
C LEU A 26 18.39 1.65 10.49
N THR A 27 19.36 1.08 11.20
CA THR A 27 19.45 1.17 12.66
C THR A 27 20.51 2.20 13.03
N VAL A 28 20.12 3.19 13.84
CA VAL A 28 21.05 4.23 14.30
C VAL A 28 21.30 4.06 15.79
N ALA A 29 22.57 3.85 16.16
CA ALA A 29 22.98 3.68 17.56
C ALA A 29 22.87 5.00 18.38
N GLY A 30 22.90 6.14 17.70
CA GLY A 30 22.70 7.48 18.28
C GLY A 30 21.35 8.08 17.92
N SER A 31 21.26 9.41 17.80
CA SER A 31 20.05 10.10 17.38
C SER A 31 19.93 10.17 15.86
N THR A 32 18.72 9.97 15.34
CA THR A 32 18.40 10.25 13.94
C THR A 32 17.96 11.70 13.78
N THR A 33 18.62 12.44 12.91
CA THR A 33 18.25 13.82 12.51
C THR A 33 17.98 13.86 11.01
N GLY A 34 17.16 14.82 10.56
CA GLY A 34 16.87 15.01 9.12
C GLY A 34 16.01 13.91 8.48
N PHE A 35 15.24 13.13 9.25
CA PHE A 35 14.33 12.12 8.68
C PHE A 35 13.33 12.72 7.68
N SER A 36 12.89 13.97 7.90
CA SER A 36 12.02 14.71 6.99
C SER A 36 12.61 14.91 5.58
N ASP A 37 13.94 14.82 5.45
CA ASP A 37 14.64 15.01 4.18
C ASP A 37 14.76 13.70 3.39
N LEU A 38 14.40 12.55 4.00
CA LEU A 38 14.33 11.27 3.32
C LEU A 38 13.01 11.11 2.59
N SER A 39 13.10 10.72 1.33
CA SER A 39 11.94 10.35 0.51
C SER A 39 12.24 9.13 -0.35
N LEU A 40 11.21 8.38 -0.70
CA LEU A 40 11.30 7.32 -1.69
C LEU A 40 11.29 7.96 -3.09
N LEU A 41 12.44 7.89 -3.78
CA LEU A 41 12.65 8.53 -5.08
C LEU A 41 11.87 7.85 -6.23
N ASN A 42 11.64 6.55 -6.13
CA ASN A 42 10.92 5.78 -7.15
C ASN A 42 9.47 5.54 -6.70
N SER A 43 8.53 5.84 -7.58
CA SER A 43 7.11 5.50 -7.43
C SER A 43 6.71 4.22 -8.17
N THR A 44 7.56 3.78 -9.12
CA THR A 44 7.33 2.57 -9.92
C THR A 44 8.29 1.47 -9.47
N PHE A 45 7.77 0.49 -8.73
CA PHE A 45 8.52 -0.69 -8.30
C PHE A 45 8.20 -1.87 -9.20
N LEU A 46 9.18 -2.37 -9.95
CA LEU A 46 9.01 -3.51 -10.85
C LEU A 46 9.33 -4.83 -10.12
N ASP A 47 8.52 -5.85 -10.37
CA ASP A 47 8.81 -7.22 -9.93
C ASP A 47 9.81 -7.93 -10.86
N ALA A 48 10.11 -9.19 -10.55
CA ALA A 48 10.98 -10.08 -11.31
C ALA A 48 10.46 -10.37 -12.73
N SER A 49 9.19 -10.12 -13.00
CA SER A 49 8.53 -10.31 -14.31
C SER A 49 8.34 -8.99 -15.07
N GLY A 50 8.73 -7.86 -14.47
CA GLY A 50 8.56 -6.51 -15.03
C GLY A 50 7.19 -5.89 -14.80
N ASN A 51 6.30 -6.47 -13.99
CA ASN A 51 5.05 -5.83 -13.61
C ASN A 51 5.32 -4.76 -12.56
N SER A 52 4.67 -3.60 -12.68
CA SER A 52 4.74 -2.58 -11.65
C SER A 52 3.84 -2.92 -10.47
N LEU A 53 4.21 -2.47 -9.27
CA LEU A 53 3.37 -2.56 -8.07
C LEU A 53 1.96 -2.04 -8.33
N ALA A 54 1.84 -0.87 -8.97
CA ALA A 54 0.55 -0.26 -9.24
C ALA A 54 -0.32 -1.07 -10.22
N ALA A 55 0.29 -1.80 -11.15
CA ALA A 55 -0.43 -2.69 -12.06
C ALA A 55 -0.87 -4.00 -11.38
N ALA A 56 -0.04 -4.52 -10.49
CA ALA A 56 -0.34 -5.77 -9.77
C ALA A 56 -1.28 -5.57 -8.57
N ARG A 57 -1.17 -4.44 -7.87
CA ARG A 57 -1.87 -4.12 -6.61
C ARG A 57 -2.24 -2.64 -6.55
N ALA A 58 -3.42 -2.32 -7.07
CA ALA A 58 -3.88 -0.95 -7.23
C ALA A 58 -4.23 -0.34 -5.85
N GLY A 59 -3.39 0.58 -5.38
CA GLY A 59 -3.55 1.25 -4.09
C GLY A 59 -2.63 0.72 -2.99
N ALA A 60 -1.80 -0.29 -3.28
CA ALA A 60 -0.69 -0.63 -2.42
C ALA A 60 0.38 0.47 -2.42
N SER A 61 1.05 0.70 -1.29
CA SER A 61 2.02 1.79 -1.16
C SER A 61 3.17 1.46 -0.23
N PHE A 62 4.31 2.12 -0.47
CA PHE A 62 5.44 2.13 0.43
C PHE A 62 5.62 3.52 1.03
N SER A 63 5.99 3.57 2.30
CA SER A 63 6.34 4.81 3.00
C SER A 63 7.56 4.59 3.88
N LEU A 64 8.25 5.67 4.19
CA LEU A 64 9.27 5.67 5.23
C LEU A 64 8.63 6.06 6.55
N ALA A 65 9.05 5.40 7.62
CA ALA A 65 8.65 5.70 8.98
C ALA A 65 9.89 5.76 9.87
N GLN A 66 9.87 6.64 10.86
CA GLN A 66 10.87 6.66 11.92
C GLN A 66 10.26 6.04 13.18
N SER A 67 10.96 5.04 13.75
CA SER A 67 10.60 4.42 15.02
C SER A 67 11.77 4.54 15.98
N GLY A 68 11.68 5.45 16.95
CA GLY A 68 12.81 5.85 17.78
C GLY A 68 13.94 6.41 16.90
N ASN A 69 15.10 5.75 16.95
CA ASN A 69 16.27 6.08 16.15
C ASN A 69 16.40 5.23 14.87
N ASN A 70 15.39 4.43 14.53
CA ASN A 70 15.46 3.55 13.38
C ASN A 70 14.62 4.11 12.24
N ILE A 71 15.13 3.97 11.02
CA ILE A 71 14.37 4.22 9.80
C ILE A 71 13.81 2.90 9.32
N MET A 72 12.51 2.89 9.09
CA MET A 72 11.74 1.74 8.65
C MET A 72 11.12 2.03 7.28
N VAL A 73 11.01 0.99 6.47
CA VAL A 73 10.18 0.98 5.27
C VAL A 73 8.91 0.23 5.61
N SER A 74 7.77 0.88 5.41
CA SER A 74 6.46 0.32 5.67
C SER A 74 5.72 0.11 4.36
N TYR A 75 5.08 -1.04 4.25
CA TYR A 75 4.22 -1.42 3.13
C TYR A 75 2.78 -1.51 3.61
N VAL A 76 1.89 -0.87 2.88
CA VAL A 76 0.44 -0.93 3.10
C VAL A 76 -0.18 -1.61 1.87
N PRO A 77 -0.89 -2.74 2.03
CA PRO A 77 -1.57 -3.41 0.93
C PRO A 77 -2.74 -2.57 0.44
N GLU A 78 -3.24 -2.91 -0.75
CA GLU A 78 -4.48 -2.34 -1.27
C GLU A 78 -5.66 -2.60 -0.30
N PRO A 79 -6.65 -1.68 -0.21
CA PRO A 79 -7.85 -1.92 0.57
C PRO A 79 -8.56 -3.17 0.04
N GLY A 80 -8.70 -4.19 0.89
CA GLY A 80 -9.31 -5.46 0.48
C GLY A 80 -10.67 -5.26 -0.17
N SER A 81 -10.92 -5.94 -1.30
CA SER A 81 -12.12 -5.76 -2.12
C SER A 81 -13.42 -5.99 -1.33
N ALA A 82 -13.38 -6.85 -0.31
CA ALA A 82 -14.48 -7.08 0.62
C ALA A 82 -14.84 -5.83 1.43
N SER A 83 -13.84 -5.09 1.91
CA SER A 83 -14.05 -3.84 2.65
C SER A 83 -14.70 -2.79 1.74
N LEU A 84 -14.19 -2.63 0.51
CA LEU A 84 -14.77 -1.71 -0.47
C LEU A 84 -16.21 -2.09 -0.85
N LEU A 85 -16.49 -3.38 -1.04
CA LEU A 85 -17.84 -3.87 -1.29
C LEU A 85 -18.78 -3.57 -0.12
N LEU A 86 -18.34 -3.83 1.12
CA LEU A 86 -19.15 -3.55 2.31
C LEU A 86 -19.45 -2.06 2.46
N PHE A 87 -18.46 -1.18 2.24
CA PHE A 87 -18.68 0.26 2.24
C PHE A 87 -19.61 0.71 1.09
N GLY A 88 -19.46 0.11 -0.10
CA GLY A 88 -20.35 0.36 -1.24
C GLY A 88 -21.80 -0.06 -0.96
N LEU A 89 -22.00 -1.23 -0.35
CA LEU A 89 -23.33 -1.71 0.01
C LEU A 89 -23.95 -0.92 1.16
N ALA A 90 -23.17 -0.54 2.17
CA ALA A 90 -23.63 0.29 3.27
C ALA A 90 -24.06 1.68 2.80
N SER A 91 -23.28 2.31 1.92
CA SER A 91 -23.62 3.61 1.33
C SER A 91 -24.89 3.52 0.46
N LEU A 92 -25.05 2.46 -0.33
CA LEU A 92 -26.26 2.22 -1.11
C LEU A 92 -27.50 2.00 -0.22
N ALA A 93 -27.36 1.26 0.88
CA ALA A 93 -28.46 1.02 1.82
C ALA A 93 -28.91 2.33 2.50
N LEU A 94 -27.96 3.17 2.92
CA LEU A 94 -28.25 4.49 3.49
C LEU A 94 -28.95 5.41 2.48
N ALA A 95 -28.47 5.45 1.23
CA ALA A 95 -29.09 6.25 0.16
C ALA A 95 -30.53 5.81 -0.14
N ARG A 96 -30.82 4.50 -0.10
CA ARG A 96 -32.19 4.00 -0.27
C ARG A 96 -33.08 4.29 0.94
N ALA A 97 -32.53 4.24 2.15
CA ALA A 97 -33.27 4.55 3.36
C ALA A 97 -33.62 6.04 3.47
N SER A 98 -32.71 6.94 3.05
CA SER A 98 -32.96 8.38 3.04
C SER A 98 -33.98 8.78 1.97
N ALA A 99 -33.93 8.18 0.77
CA ALA A 99 -34.91 8.44 -0.29
C ALA A 99 -36.35 8.05 0.08
N ARG A 100 -36.53 7.05 0.94
CA ARG A 100 -37.86 6.67 1.47
C ARG A 100 -38.40 7.62 2.52
N ARG A 101 -37.53 8.40 3.18
CA ARG A 101 -37.89 9.34 4.25
C ARG A 101 -38.33 10.71 3.73
N THR A 102 -37.98 11.08 2.50
CA THR A 102 -38.29 12.40 1.91
C THR A 102 -39.61 12.45 1.14
N ASN A 103 -40.55 11.54 1.38
CA ASN A 103 -41.91 11.62 0.83
C ASN A 103 -42.91 12.00 1.94
N PRO A 104 -43.05 13.30 2.30
CA PRO A 104 -44.15 13.77 3.13
C PRO A 104 -45.43 13.81 2.28
N VAL A 105 -46.50 13.22 2.80
CA VAL A 105 -47.89 13.44 2.35
C VAL A 105 -48.36 14.81 2.83
#